data_AF-A0A1H9R856-F1
#
_entry.id   AF-A0A1H9R856-F1
#
_cell.length_a   1.000
_cell.length_b   1.000
_cell.length_c   1.000
_cell.angle_alpha   90.00
_cell.angle_beta   90.00
_cell.angle_gamma   90.00
#
_symmetry.space_group_name_H-M   'P 1'
#
loop_
_entity.id
_entity.type
_entity.pdbx_description
1 polymer ?
#
loop_
_entity_poly.entity_id
_entity_poly.type
_entity_poly.pdbx_seq_one_letter_code
_entity_poly.pdbx_strand_id
1 'polypeptide(L)'
;MEDPTRIPRVLDELRATWEGQPNLSLPTLFGILANRGVAWGTTDNELIDALQAEAARHPADLPRNSDGHVSGHYLVTTTNPEMRVTCTPGFVVVRAARQHNRRQPGVWPYSSIRPTGPGRLLVLTDDEGIEHKLGVVTLITALDDAAPCLDGLKREDRGNCQWLVITDDGRRHIIGQVITSWSAQRRHVDTTTQAWEHMLSCEVGKPWTLTNQQGDTVHLGTIMRIVLLET
;
A
#
# COMPACT_ATOMS: atom_id res chain seq x y z
N MET A 1 39.95 15.25 -13.21
CA MET A 1 39.11 16.46 -13.16
C MET A 1 37.69 15.98 -13.26
N GLU A 2 36.87 16.24 -12.23
CA GLU A 2 35.48 15.78 -12.21
C GLU A 2 34.63 16.64 -13.16
N ASP A 3 33.66 16.01 -13.81
CA ASP A 3 32.80 16.63 -14.82
C ASP A 3 31.92 17.72 -14.20
N PRO A 4 32.03 19.00 -14.61
CA PRO A 4 31.23 20.09 -14.04
C PRO A 4 29.72 19.96 -14.32
N THR A 5 29.31 19.09 -15.25
CA THR A 5 27.89 18.84 -15.57
C THR A 5 27.21 17.85 -14.61
N ARG A 6 27.95 17.30 -13.64
CA ARG A 6 27.42 16.34 -12.65
C ARG A 6 26.40 16.92 -11.68
N ILE A 7 26.55 18.19 -11.29
CA ILE A 7 25.66 18.83 -10.29
C ILE A 7 24.21 18.96 -10.81
N PRO A 8 23.95 19.46 -12.03
CA PRO A 8 22.60 19.48 -12.59
C PRO A 8 21.89 18.13 -12.51
N ARG A 9 22.58 17.04 -12.87
CA ARG A 9 22.00 15.68 -12.81
C ARG A 9 21.60 15.28 -11.40
N VAL A 10 22.44 15.54 -10.39
CA VAL A 10 22.11 15.26 -8.98
C VAL A 10 20.91 16.08 -8.52
N LEU A 11 20.83 17.36 -8.91
CA LEU A 11 19.71 18.23 -8.54
C LEU A 11 18.39 17.82 -9.19
N ASP A 12 18.43 17.33 -10.43
CA ASP A 12 17.24 16.81 -11.12
C ASP A 12 16.69 15.57 -10.43
N GLU A 13 17.57 14.65 -10.02
CA GLU A 13 17.17 13.45 -9.26
C GLU A 13 16.64 13.82 -7.88
N LEU A 14 17.30 14.76 -7.18
CA LEU A 14 16.82 15.27 -5.89
C LEU A 14 15.41 15.88 -6.02
N ARG A 15 15.18 16.67 -7.07
CA ARG A 15 13.89 17.28 -7.36
C ARG A 15 12.84 16.19 -7.62
N ALA A 16 13.13 15.21 -8.47
CA ALA A 16 12.21 14.12 -8.80
C ALA A 16 11.81 13.31 -7.56
N THR A 17 12.78 12.96 -6.70
CA THR A 17 12.51 12.27 -5.43
C THR A 17 11.66 13.13 -4.49
N TRP A 18 11.92 14.44 -4.43
CA TRP A 18 11.22 15.34 -3.51
C TRP A 18 9.79 15.65 -3.95
N GLU A 19 9.51 15.70 -5.26
CA GLU A 19 8.15 15.83 -5.81
C GLU A 19 7.23 14.67 -5.40
N GLY A 20 7.78 13.48 -5.12
CA GLY A 20 7.05 12.33 -4.56
C GLY A 20 6.71 12.45 -3.07
N GLN A 21 7.41 13.31 -2.35
CA GLN A 21 7.27 13.49 -0.90
C GLN A 21 7.34 14.98 -0.50
N PRO A 22 6.45 15.84 -1.03
CA PRO A 22 6.57 17.30 -0.88
C PRO A 22 6.42 17.80 0.56
N ASN A 23 5.81 17.00 1.44
CA ASN A 23 5.67 17.34 2.85
C ASN A 23 6.94 17.04 3.67
N LEU A 24 7.92 16.38 3.06
CA LEU A 24 9.16 16.00 3.71
C LEU A 24 10.17 17.16 3.62
N SER A 25 10.82 17.52 4.73
CA SER A 25 11.87 18.54 4.69
C SER A 25 13.15 17.98 4.04
N LEU A 26 13.92 18.79 3.32
CA LEU A 26 15.19 18.34 2.73
C LEU A 26 16.15 17.71 3.76
N PRO A 27 16.33 18.25 4.99
CA PRO A 27 17.12 17.57 6.02
C PRO A 27 16.59 16.18 6.38
N THR A 28 15.27 16.00 6.43
CA THR A 28 14.66 14.69 6.66
C THR A 28 14.96 13.72 5.52
N LEU A 29 14.95 14.20 4.27
CA LEU A 29 15.29 13.36 3.09
C LEU A 29 16.71 12.84 3.20
N PHE A 30 17.66 13.73 3.50
CA PHE A 30 19.04 13.31 3.74
C PHE A 30 19.17 12.38 4.95
N GLY A 31 18.37 12.55 6.00
CA GLY A 31 18.30 11.60 7.11
C GLY A 31 17.84 10.20 6.68
N ILE A 32 16.83 10.11 5.79
CA ILE A 32 16.37 8.84 5.21
C ILE A 32 17.47 8.21 4.36
N LEU A 33 18.12 9.00 3.51
CA LEU A 33 19.23 8.53 2.66
C LEU A 33 20.43 8.06 3.49
N ALA A 34 20.73 8.75 4.61
CA ALA A 34 21.79 8.35 5.52
C ALA A 34 21.55 6.99 6.18
N ASN A 35 20.30 6.69 6.54
CA ASN A 35 19.92 5.34 7.01
C ASN A 35 20.10 4.25 5.95
N ARG A 36 20.33 4.63 4.68
CA ARG A 36 20.60 3.74 3.56
C ARG A 36 22.06 3.81 3.08
N GLY A 37 22.94 4.40 3.87
CA GLY A 37 24.38 4.41 3.61
C GLY A 37 24.91 5.64 2.88
N VAL A 38 24.08 6.66 2.60
CA VAL A 38 24.56 7.93 2.05
C VAL A 38 25.28 8.73 3.15
N ALA A 39 26.57 9.01 2.97
CA ALA A 39 27.42 9.69 3.93
C ALA A 39 28.44 10.60 3.23
N TRP A 40 29.32 11.23 4.00
CA TRP A 40 30.34 12.17 3.53
C TRP A 40 31.33 11.62 2.47
N GLY A 41 31.42 10.30 2.30
CA GLY A 41 32.25 9.64 1.29
C GLY A 41 31.49 9.11 0.07
N THR A 42 30.17 9.32 0.00
CA THR A 42 29.33 8.83 -1.09
C THR A 42 29.60 9.59 -2.37
N THR A 43 29.76 8.87 -3.47
CA THR A 43 29.92 9.44 -4.81
C THR A 43 28.61 9.98 -5.35
N ASP A 44 28.67 10.86 -6.35
CA ASP A 44 27.47 11.40 -7.00
C ASP A 44 26.56 10.30 -7.58
N ASN A 45 27.15 9.24 -8.15
CA ASN A 45 26.39 8.11 -8.70
C ASN A 45 25.68 7.30 -7.61
N GLU A 46 26.35 7.02 -6.48
CA GLU A 46 25.72 6.32 -5.36
C GLU A 46 24.61 7.15 -4.72
N LEU A 47 24.75 8.48 -4.66
CA LEU A 47 23.68 9.37 -4.23
C LEU A 47 22.50 9.33 -5.21
N ILE A 48 22.76 9.35 -6.52
CA ILE A 48 21.72 9.21 -7.56
C ILE A 48 21.00 7.87 -7.40
N ASP A 49 21.72 6.77 -7.25
CA ASP A 49 21.13 5.44 -7.06
C ASP A 49 20.23 5.39 -5.82
N ALA A 50 20.67 6.01 -4.72
CA ALA A 50 19.87 6.11 -3.50
C ALA A 50 18.61 6.98 -3.67
N LEU A 51 18.72 8.10 -4.40
CA LEU A 51 17.59 8.97 -4.75
C LEU A 51 16.58 8.27 -5.66
N GLN A 52 17.06 7.55 -6.67
CA GLN A 52 16.22 6.77 -7.59
C GLN A 52 15.52 5.62 -6.87
N ALA A 53 16.21 4.92 -5.96
CA ALA A 53 15.60 3.89 -5.13
C ALA A 53 14.51 4.47 -4.19
N GLU A 54 14.70 5.70 -3.70
CA GLU A 54 13.67 6.40 -2.92
C GLU A 54 12.51 6.88 -3.77
N ALA A 55 12.76 7.42 -4.96
CA ALA A 55 11.73 7.82 -5.92
C ALA A 55 10.91 6.61 -6.40
N ALA A 56 11.53 5.43 -6.55
CA ALA A 56 10.81 4.20 -6.89
C ALA A 56 9.86 3.77 -5.76
N ARG A 57 10.25 3.98 -4.50
CA ARG A 57 9.40 3.68 -3.33
C ARG A 57 8.29 4.71 -3.16
N HIS A 58 8.57 5.98 -3.43
CA HIS A 58 7.62 7.09 -3.32
C HIS A 58 7.57 7.92 -4.59
N PRO A 59 6.88 7.43 -5.64
CA PRO A 59 6.92 8.07 -6.95
C PRO A 59 6.12 9.38 -6.96
N ALA A 60 6.64 10.37 -7.70
CA ALA A 60 5.99 11.66 -7.93
C ALA A 60 4.72 11.54 -8.78
N ASP A 61 4.64 10.51 -9.62
CA ASP A 61 3.51 10.15 -10.45
C ASP A 61 3.13 8.70 -10.20
N LEU A 62 1.83 8.41 -10.08
CA LEU A 62 1.35 7.04 -10.00
C LEU A 62 1.71 6.29 -11.29
N PRO A 63 2.57 5.26 -11.24
CA PRO A 63 3.01 4.56 -12.44
C PRO A 63 1.85 3.80 -13.06
N ARG A 64 1.58 4.08 -14.34
CA ARG A 64 0.46 3.54 -15.11
C ARG A 64 0.90 3.18 -16.51
N ASN A 65 0.21 2.21 -17.12
CA ASN A 65 0.32 1.93 -18.55
C ASN A 65 -0.50 2.93 -19.38
N SER A 66 -0.46 2.78 -20.71
CA SER A 66 -1.21 3.62 -21.67
C SER A 66 -2.73 3.58 -21.46
N ASP A 67 -3.24 2.48 -20.93
CA ASP A 67 -4.67 2.24 -20.71
C ASP A 67 -5.16 2.84 -19.37
N GLY A 68 -4.24 3.40 -18.57
CA GLY A 68 -4.55 4.02 -17.30
C GLY A 68 -4.61 3.04 -16.11
N HIS A 69 -4.21 1.79 -16.29
CA HIS A 69 -4.03 0.83 -15.21
C HIS A 69 -2.66 1.00 -14.55
N VAL A 70 -2.57 0.78 -13.24
CA VAL A 70 -1.27 0.81 -12.56
C VAL A 70 -0.37 -0.34 -13.01
N SER A 71 0.93 -0.08 -13.13
CA SER A 71 1.92 -1.08 -13.58
C SER A 71 2.42 -2.01 -12.46
N GLY A 72 1.92 -1.83 -11.24
CA GLY A 72 2.36 -2.55 -10.04
C GLY A 72 1.37 -2.33 -8.89
N HIS A 73 1.79 -2.64 -7.67
CA HIS A 73 0.97 -2.45 -6.48
C HIS A 73 1.39 -1.16 -5.76
N TYR A 74 0.43 -0.26 -5.53
CA TYR A 74 0.71 1.03 -4.90
C TYR A 74 -0.33 1.33 -3.84
N LEU A 75 0.13 1.82 -2.69
CA LEU A 75 -0.72 2.47 -1.70
C LEU A 75 -0.73 3.98 -1.96
N VAL A 76 -1.91 4.51 -2.28
CA VAL A 76 -2.13 5.95 -2.41
C VAL A 76 -2.83 6.45 -1.15
N THR A 77 -2.19 7.37 -0.44
CA THR A 77 -2.79 8.08 0.69
C THR A 77 -3.34 9.41 0.21
N THR A 78 -4.52 9.77 0.69
CA THR A 78 -5.23 10.98 0.28
C THR A 78 -5.67 11.82 1.48
N THR A 79 -6.01 13.07 1.21
CA THR A 79 -6.68 14.00 2.13
C THR A 79 -7.93 14.58 1.48
N ASN A 80 -8.89 14.99 2.31
CA ASN A 80 -10.17 15.57 1.89
C ASN A 80 -10.90 14.76 0.79
N PRO A 81 -11.36 13.52 1.07
CA PRO A 81 -11.32 12.82 2.36
C PRO A 81 -10.00 12.08 2.65
N GLU A 82 -9.75 11.76 3.93
CA GLU A 82 -8.60 10.93 4.33
C GLU A 82 -8.84 9.45 4.01
N MET A 83 -8.28 8.96 2.91
CA MET A 83 -8.41 7.57 2.45
C MET A 83 -7.05 6.92 2.22
N ARG A 84 -7.03 5.58 2.36
CA ARG A 84 -5.97 4.68 1.92
C ARG A 84 -6.50 3.86 0.76
N VAL A 85 -5.94 4.06 -0.43
CA VAL A 85 -6.37 3.41 -1.66
C VAL A 85 -5.24 2.54 -2.17
N THR A 86 -5.40 1.23 -2.04
CA THR A 86 -4.46 0.26 -2.63
C THR A 86 -4.85 0.04 -4.08
N CYS A 87 -4.02 0.51 -5.01
CA CYS A 87 -4.18 0.31 -6.44
C CYS A 87 -3.39 -0.93 -6.87
N THR A 88 -4.08 -1.87 -7.53
CA THR A 88 -3.47 -3.04 -8.19
C THR A 88 -3.75 -2.97 -9.68
N PRO A 89 -3.08 -3.77 -10.52
CA PRO A 89 -3.36 -3.75 -11.96
C PRO A 89 -4.83 -4.03 -12.33
N GLY A 90 -5.55 -4.87 -11.58
CA GLY A 90 -6.92 -5.28 -11.94
C GLY A 90 -8.05 -4.67 -11.11
N PHE A 91 -7.77 -4.12 -9.93
CA PHE A 91 -8.79 -3.59 -9.02
C PHE A 91 -8.17 -2.65 -8.00
N VAL A 92 -9.04 -1.92 -7.28
CA VAL A 92 -8.60 -1.11 -6.13
C VAL A 92 -9.25 -1.56 -4.84
N VAL A 93 -8.55 -1.31 -3.73
CA VAL A 93 -9.08 -1.46 -2.38
C VAL A 93 -9.13 -0.08 -1.73
N VAL A 94 -10.33 0.40 -1.43
CA VAL A 94 -10.58 1.72 -0.85
C VAL A 94 -10.91 1.58 0.63
N ARG A 95 -10.08 2.17 1.49
CA ARG A 95 -10.21 2.15 2.95
C ARG A 95 -10.24 3.58 3.49
N ALA A 96 -11.04 3.82 4.53
CA ALA A 96 -10.90 5.04 5.31
C ALA A 96 -9.55 5.00 6.06
N ALA A 97 -8.82 6.11 6.10
CA ALA A 97 -7.51 6.13 6.77
C ALA A 97 -7.64 6.00 8.30
N ARG A 98 -8.76 6.42 8.87
CA ARG A 98 -9.00 6.44 10.32
C ARG A 98 -9.51 5.10 10.83
N GLN A 99 -8.76 4.47 11.73
CA GLN A 99 -9.09 3.16 12.33
C GLN A 99 -10.44 3.11 13.07
N HIS A 100 -10.95 4.24 13.58
CA HIS A 100 -12.28 4.29 14.19
C HIS A 100 -13.42 4.19 13.16
N ASN A 101 -13.13 4.47 11.88
CA ASN A 101 -14.06 4.28 10.80
C ASN A 101 -13.98 2.83 10.32
N ARG A 102 -14.64 1.93 11.06
CA ARG A 102 -14.75 0.49 10.79
C ARG A 102 -15.61 0.15 9.56
N ARG A 103 -15.64 1.03 8.55
CA ARG A 103 -16.32 0.74 7.29
C ARG A 103 -15.62 -0.43 6.60
N GLN A 104 -16.43 -1.31 6.04
CA GLN A 104 -15.93 -2.39 5.21
C GLN A 104 -15.08 -1.82 4.06
N PRO A 105 -13.87 -2.35 3.82
CA PRO A 105 -13.05 -1.94 2.68
C PRO A 105 -13.83 -2.09 1.36
N GLY A 106 -13.88 -1.06 0.53
CA GLY A 106 -14.43 -1.16 -0.82
C GLY A 106 -13.45 -1.91 -1.72
N VAL A 107 -13.93 -2.88 -2.51
CA VAL A 107 -13.11 -3.62 -3.46
C VAL A 107 -13.87 -3.66 -4.76
N TRP A 108 -13.33 -3.03 -5.80
CA TRP A 108 -13.97 -3.01 -7.11
C TRP A 108 -12.93 -2.96 -8.24
N PRO A 109 -13.24 -3.57 -9.40
CA PRO A 109 -12.48 -3.34 -10.62
C PRO A 109 -12.59 -1.88 -11.05
N TYR A 110 -11.68 -1.47 -11.94
CA TYR A 110 -11.69 -0.13 -12.52
C TYR A 110 -11.19 -0.22 -13.96
N SER A 111 -11.63 0.72 -14.79
CA SER A 111 -11.27 0.80 -16.20
C SER A 111 -10.08 1.73 -16.46
N SER A 112 -9.91 2.77 -15.65
CA SER A 112 -8.73 3.66 -15.75
C SER A 112 -8.53 4.53 -14.51
N ILE A 113 -7.29 4.97 -14.28
CA ILE A 113 -6.92 5.99 -13.30
C ILE A 113 -6.30 7.17 -14.02
N ARG A 114 -6.74 8.40 -13.71
CA ARG A 114 -6.15 9.60 -14.29
C ARG A 114 -4.71 9.81 -13.78
N PRO A 115 -3.82 10.47 -14.57
CA PRO A 115 -2.49 10.85 -14.07
C PRO A 115 -2.61 11.62 -12.74
N THR A 116 -1.90 11.13 -11.72
CA THR A 116 -2.00 11.68 -10.36
C THR A 116 -0.69 11.48 -9.60
N GLY A 117 -0.52 12.24 -8.53
CA GLY A 117 0.67 12.33 -7.69
C GLY A 117 0.41 13.28 -6.53
N PRO A 118 1.33 13.42 -5.57
CA PRO A 118 1.16 14.34 -4.45
C PRO A 118 0.65 15.73 -4.88
N GLY A 119 -0.37 16.25 -4.20
CA GLY A 119 -1.04 17.51 -4.52
C GLY A 119 -2.11 17.44 -5.62
N ARG A 120 -2.28 16.30 -6.29
CA ARG A 120 -3.27 16.10 -7.37
C ARG A 120 -4.43 15.21 -6.91
N LEU A 121 -5.59 15.38 -7.54
CA LEU A 121 -6.79 14.61 -7.21
C LEU A 121 -6.64 13.15 -7.69
N LEU A 122 -6.97 12.19 -6.84
CA LEU A 122 -7.11 10.79 -7.23
C LEU A 122 -8.51 10.59 -7.86
N VAL A 123 -8.53 10.27 -9.15
CA VAL A 123 -9.76 10.00 -9.92
C VAL A 123 -9.64 8.64 -10.58
N LEU A 124 -10.59 7.77 -10.29
CA LEU A 124 -10.72 6.45 -10.91
C LEU A 124 -12.03 6.34 -11.65
N THR A 125 -12.00 5.73 -12.83
CA THR A 125 -13.19 5.37 -13.59
C THR A 125 -13.47 3.90 -13.35
N ASP A 126 -14.67 3.54 -12.90
CA ASP A 126 -15.06 2.14 -12.77
C ASP A 126 -15.41 1.50 -14.13
N ASP A 127 -15.81 0.23 -14.12
CA ASP A 127 -16.18 -0.51 -15.33
C ASP A 127 -17.51 -0.05 -15.95
N GLU A 128 -18.31 0.73 -15.20
CA GLU A 128 -19.54 1.35 -15.68
C GLU A 128 -19.30 2.73 -16.30
N GLY A 129 -18.04 3.21 -16.27
CA GLY A 129 -17.65 4.53 -16.79
C GLY A 129 -17.86 5.68 -15.80
N ILE A 130 -18.14 5.38 -14.53
CA ILE A 130 -18.40 6.40 -13.50
C ILE A 130 -17.08 6.83 -12.86
N GLU A 131 -16.87 8.14 -12.77
CA GLU A 131 -15.70 8.71 -12.12
C GLU A 131 -15.87 8.88 -10.61
N HIS A 132 -14.97 8.26 -9.86
CA HIS A 132 -14.87 8.34 -8.40
C HIS A 132 -13.71 9.25 -8.00
N LYS A 133 -14.03 10.34 -7.30
CA LYS A 133 -13.05 11.27 -6.74
C LYS A 133 -12.73 10.87 -5.31
N LEU A 134 -11.51 10.39 -5.07
CA LEU A 134 -11.11 9.80 -3.79
C LEU A 134 -10.24 10.71 -2.91
N GLY A 135 -10.14 12.00 -3.25
CA GLY A 135 -9.40 13.00 -2.48
C GLY A 135 -8.07 13.39 -3.13
N VAL A 136 -7.38 14.34 -2.51
CA VAL A 136 -6.08 14.84 -2.99
C VAL A 136 -4.99 13.92 -2.48
N VAL A 137 -4.15 13.40 -3.38
CA VAL A 137 -3.03 12.52 -3.03
C VAL A 137 -2.03 13.27 -2.17
N THR A 138 -1.62 12.65 -1.07
CA THR A 138 -0.58 13.16 -0.18
C THR A 138 0.72 12.37 -0.28
N LEU A 139 0.63 11.08 -0.62
CA LEU A 139 1.76 10.18 -0.76
C LEU A 139 1.36 8.98 -1.64
N ILE A 140 2.29 8.53 -2.47
CA ILE A 140 2.23 7.23 -3.13
C ILE A 140 3.35 6.38 -2.55
N THR A 141 3.06 5.12 -2.24
CA THR A 141 4.03 4.15 -1.76
C THR A 141 3.94 2.91 -2.64
N ALA A 142 5.04 2.53 -3.28
CA ALA A 142 5.14 1.23 -3.93
C ALA A 142 5.06 0.13 -2.86
N LEU A 143 4.17 -0.83 -3.06
CA LEU A 143 4.08 -2.03 -2.25
C LEU A 143 4.97 -3.07 -2.91
N ASP A 144 6.00 -3.51 -2.20
CA ASP A 144 6.96 -4.49 -2.69
C ASP A 144 6.60 -5.92 -2.25
N ASP A 145 7.20 -6.89 -2.93
CA ASP A 145 7.06 -8.32 -2.64
C ASP A 145 7.90 -8.77 -1.44
N ALA A 146 8.52 -7.82 -0.71
CA ALA A 146 9.29 -8.14 0.50
C ALA A 146 8.40 -8.44 1.71
N ALA A 147 7.08 -8.32 1.56
CA ALA A 147 6.13 -8.72 2.59
C ALA A 147 6.28 -10.21 2.93
N PRO A 148 6.26 -10.58 4.21
CA PRO A 148 6.41 -11.98 4.61
C PRO A 148 5.24 -12.83 4.08
N CYS A 149 5.52 -14.11 3.82
CA CYS A 149 4.47 -15.08 3.50
C CYS A 149 3.48 -15.15 4.66
N LEU A 150 2.18 -15.14 4.36
CA LEU A 150 1.14 -15.29 5.39
C LEU A 150 1.04 -16.73 5.92
N ASP A 151 1.39 -17.72 5.11
CA ASP A 151 1.41 -19.13 5.54
C ASP A 151 2.56 -19.36 6.52
N GLY A 152 2.25 -19.83 7.74
CA GLY A 152 3.21 -19.96 8.82
C GLY A 152 3.63 -18.64 9.50
N LEU A 153 2.97 -17.51 9.17
CA LEU A 153 3.34 -16.22 9.73
C LEU A 153 3.01 -16.12 11.21
N LYS A 154 3.98 -15.76 12.05
CA LYS A 154 3.73 -15.33 13.42
C LYS A 154 3.42 -13.85 13.49
N ARG A 155 2.58 -13.45 14.45
CA ARG A 155 2.17 -12.05 14.62
C ARG A 155 3.35 -11.10 14.87
N GLU A 156 4.40 -11.57 15.56
CA GLU A 156 5.62 -10.77 15.83
C GLU A 156 6.45 -10.50 14.56
N ASP A 157 6.45 -11.42 13.61
CA ASP A 157 7.22 -11.32 12.36
C ASP A 157 6.50 -10.50 11.27
N ARG A 158 5.27 -10.06 11.54
CA ARG A 158 4.43 -9.29 10.60
C ARG A 158 5.05 -7.96 10.16
N GLY A 159 5.89 -7.37 11.00
CA GLY A 159 6.32 -5.98 10.85
C GLY A 159 5.12 -5.02 10.83
N ASN A 160 5.09 -4.10 9.86
CA ASN A 160 3.97 -3.16 9.67
C ASN A 160 2.94 -3.64 8.64
N CYS A 161 3.21 -4.76 7.97
CA CYS A 161 2.44 -5.22 6.83
C CYS A 161 0.96 -5.47 7.15
N GLN A 162 0.07 -5.07 6.26
CA GLN A 162 -1.37 -5.37 6.34
C GLN A 162 -1.84 -6.07 5.09
N TRP A 163 -2.77 -7.02 5.23
CA TRP A 163 -3.35 -7.73 4.10
C TRP A 163 -4.87 -7.71 4.17
N LEU A 164 -5.51 -7.59 3.01
CA LEU A 164 -6.91 -7.88 2.83
C LEU A 164 -7.04 -9.34 2.38
N VAL A 165 -7.86 -10.10 3.09
CA VAL A 165 -8.30 -11.43 2.71
C VAL A 165 -9.78 -11.40 2.37
N ILE A 166 -10.16 -12.00 1.24
CA ILE A 166 -11.55 -12.21 0.85
C ILE A 166 -11.80 -13.70 0.81
N THR A 167 -12.85 -14.15 1.49
CA THR A 167 -13.25 -15.56 1.57
C THR A 167 -14.37 -15.88 0.57
N ASP A 168 -14.60 -17.18 0.37
CA ASP A 168 -15.62 -17.74 -0.53
C ASP A 168 -17.05 -17.28 -0.23
N ASP A 169 -17.36 -17.05 1.04
CA ASP A 169 -18.63 -16.48 1.50
C ASP A 169 -18.75 -14.95 1.32
N GLY A 170 -17.75 -14.32 0.70
CA GLY A 170 -17.72 -12.89 0.41
C GLY A 170 -17.34 -12.00 1.60
N ARG A 171 -17.00 -12.57 2.75
CA ARG A 171 -16.48 -11.79 3.88
C ARG A 171 -15.14 -11.18 3.54
N ARG A 172 -14.89 -10.04 4.18
CA ARG A 172 -13.63 -9.28 4.05
C ARG A 172 -12.93 -9.27 5.38
N HIS A 173 -11.62 -9.46 5.35
CA HIS A 173 -10.81 -9.49 6.56
C HIS A 173 -9.56 -8.67 6.35
N ILE A 174 -9.22 -7.78 7.28
CA ILE A 174 -7.91 -7.14 7.32
C ILE A 174 -7.08 -7.84 8.38
N ILE A 175 -5.97 -8.42 7.95
CA ILE A 175 -4.91 -8.93 8.81
C ILE A 175 -3.99 -7.76 9.15
N GLY A 176 -3.99 -7.36 10.41
CA GLY A 176 -3.04 -6.42 10.99
C GLY A 176 -2.58 -6.91 12.36
N GLN A 177 -2.43 -6.00 13.32
CA GLN A 177 -2.19 -6.38 14.73
C GLN A 177 -3.31 -7.25 15.31
N VAL A 178 -4.54 -6.99 14.88
CA VAL A 178 -5.72 -7.84 15.07
C VAL A 178 -6.32 -8.14 13.71
N ILE A 179 -7.09 -9.21 13.61
CA ILE A 179 -7.90 -9.46 12.42
C ILE A 179 -9.22 -8.75 12.58
N THR A 180 -9.53 -7.84 11.67
CA THR A 180 -10.85 -7.21 11.59
C THR A 180 -11.64 -7.86 10.47
N SER A 181 -12.83 -8.35 10.77
CA SER A 181 -13.68 -9.11 9.85
C SER A 181 -14.99 -8.36 9.62
N TRP A 182 -15.42 -8.30 8.37
CA TRP A 182 -16.69 -7.74 7.96
C TRP A 182 -17.57 -8.82 7.33
N SER A 183 -18.77 -8.97 7.88
CA SER A 183 -19.82 -9.83 7.33
C SER A 183 -20.99 -8.96 6.88
N ALA A 184 -21.24 -8.93 5.58
CA ALA A 184 -22.38 -8.21 5.03
C ALA A 184 -23.65 -9.04 5.29
N GLN A 185 -24.51 -8.54 6.18
CA GLN A 185 -25.88 -9.01 6.32
C GLN A 185 -26.79 -8.19 5.40
N ARG A 186 -28.06 -8.58 5.25
CA ARG A 186 -28.99 -7.97 4.28
C ARG A 186 -29.10 -6.44 4.36
N ARG A 187 -28.96 -5.84 5.55
CA ARG A 187 -29.13 -4.38 5.76
C ARG A 187 -28.08 -3.74 6.67
N HIS A 188 -27.16 -4.52 7.22
CA HIS A 188 -26.09 -4.02 8.07
C HIS A 188 -24.81 -4.80 7.76
N VAL A 189 -23.67 -4.18 8.07
CA VAL A 189 -22.38 -4.88 8.02
C VAL A 189 -21.92 -5.08 9.46
N ASP A 190 -21.81 -6.33 9.87
CA ASP A 190 -21.24 -6.68 11.16
C ASP A 190 -19.73 -6.58 11.09
N THR A 191 -19.14 -5.92 12.07
CA THR A 191 -17.68 -5.83 12.21
C THR A 191 -17.24 -6.50 13.50
N THR A 192 -16.38 -7.50 13.40
CA THR A 192 -15.76 -8.17 14.54
C THR A 192 -14.25 -8.04 14.49
N THR A 193 -13.62 -8.10 15.67
CA THR A 193 -12.17 -8.09 15.80
C THR A 193 -11.74 -9.29 16.62
N GLN A 194 -10.69 -9.97 16.19
CA GLN A 194 -10.11 -11.10 16.90
C GLN A 194 -8.59 -11.00 16.98
N ALA A 195 -8.06 -11.39 18.13
CA ALA A 195 -6.62 -11.56 18.30
C ALA A 195 -6.16 -12.84 17.60
N TRP A 196 -4.93 -12.83 17.11
CA TRP A 196 -4.27 -13.98 16.49
C TRP A 196 -2.81 -14.05 16.95
N GLU A 197 -2.20 -15.20 16.79
CA GLU A 197 -0.82 -15.45 17.19
C GLU A 197 0.00 -16.06 16.05
N HIS A 198 -0.54 -17.08 15.37
CA HIS A 198 0.14 -17.77 14.28
C HIS A 198 -0.84 -18.15 13.17
N MET A 199 -0.52 -17.82 11.92
CA MET A 199 -1.26 -18.25 10.75
C MET A 199 -0.83 -19.68 10.39
N LEU A 200 -1.70 -20.66 10.65
CA LEU A 200 -1.41 -22.07 10.38
C LEU A 200 -1.55 -22.40 8.90
N SER A 201 -2.54 -21.82 8.23
CA SER A 201 -2.61 -21.82 6.78
C SER A 201 -3.28 -20.55 6.24
N CYS A 202 -2.65 -19.88 5.28
CA CYS A 202 -3.20 -18.65 4.69
C CYS A 202 -2.78 -18.50 3.22
N GLU A 203 -3.35 -19.34 2.35
CA GLU A 203 -3.10 -19.33 0.92
C GLU A 203 -4.39 -19.32 0.10
N VAL A 204 -4.36 -18.69 -1.08
CA VAL A 204 -5.49 -18.66 -2.01
C VAL A 204 -5.87 -20.08 -2.43
N GLY A 205 -7.17 -20.38 -2.36
CA GLY A 205 -7.77 -21.68 -2.65
C GLY A 205 -7.77 -22.67 -1.49
N LYS A 206 -7.14 -22.34 -0.35
CA LYS A 206 -7.10 -23.21 0.84
C LYS A 206 -7.99 -22.68 1.97
N PRO A 207 -8.41 -23.56 2.91
CA PRO A 207 -9.04 -23.13 4.15
C PRO A 207 -8.10 -22.25 4.98
N TRP A 208 -8.59 -21.11 5.44
CA TRP A 208 -7.84 -20.22 6.32
C TRP A 208 -7.92 -20.71 7.77
N THR A 209 -6.77 -21.01 8.35
CA THR A 209 -6.64 -21.45 9.75
C THR A 209 -5.56 -20.66 10.49
N LEU A 210 -5.82 -20.37 11.77
CA LEU A 210 -4.89 -19.65 12.65
C LEU A 210 -5.07 -20.05 14.10
N THR A 211 -4.08 -19.75 14.94
CA THR A 211 -4.24 -19.79 16.40
C THR A 211 -4.55 -18.41 16.97
N ASN A 212 -5.47 -18.35 17.92
CA ASN A 212 -5.70 -17.15 18.73
C ASN A 212 -4.68 -17.09 19.89
N GLN A 213 -4.68 -16.00 20.67
CA GLN A 213 -3.81 -15.85 21.86
C GLN A 213 -4.14 -16.80 23.02
N GLN A 214 -5.26 -17.53 22.94
CA GLN A 214 -5.66 -18.54 23.92
C GLN A 214 -5.19 -19.94 23.51
N GLY A 215 -4.56 -20.07 22.33
CA GLY A 215 -4.10 -21.35 21.77
C GLY A 215 -5.17 -22.10 20.96
N ASP A 216 -6.39 -21.57 20.83
CA ASP A 216 -7.43 -22.23 20.05
C ASP A 216 -7.20 -22.04 18.55
N THR A 217 -7.53 -23.08 17.79
CA THR A 217 -7.54 -23.02 16.33
C THR A 217 -8.86 -22.43 15.83
N VAL A 218 -8.76 -21.39 15.00
CA VAL A 218 -9.90 -20.69 14.38
C VAL A 218 -9.90 -20.96 12.88
N HIS A 219 -11.08 -21.23 12.34
CA HIS A 219 -11.33 -21.44 10.90
C HIS A 219 -12.19 -20.29 10.35
N LEU A 220 -11.75 -19.65 9.26
CA LEU A 220 -12.40 -18.43 8.74
C LEU A 220 -13.01 -18.57 7.34
N GLY A 221 -12.92 -19.74 6.72
CA GLY A 221 -13.47 -20.02 5.39
C GLY A 221 -12.38 -20.31 4.34
N THR A 222 -12.75 -20.47 3.09
CA THR A 222 -11.78 -20.69 1.99
C THR A 222 -11.30 -19.35 1.45
N ILE A 223 -10.00 -19.17 1.29
CA ILE A 223 -9.43 -17.91 0.79
C ILE A 223 -9.64 -17.82 -0.72
N MET A 224 -10.30 -16.77 -1.18
CA MET A 224 -10.44 -16.45 -2.61
C MET A 224 -9.41 -15.45 -3.09
N ARG A 225 -8.97 -14.54 -2.21
CA ARG A 225 -7.99 -13.51 -2.56
C ARG A 225 -7.22 -13.04 -1.34
N ILE A 226 -5.94 -12.73 -1.56
CA ILE A 226 -5.06 -12.04 -0.62
C ILE A 226 -4.49 -10.83 -1.35
N VAL A 227 -4.49 -9.67 -0.68
CA VAL A 227 -3.96 -8.41 -1.23
C VAL A 227 -3.12 -7.73 -0.16
N LEU A 228 -1.85 -7.47 -0.44
CA LEU A 228 -1.01 -6.62 0.42
C LEU A 228 -1.54 -5.18 0.34
N LEU A 229 -1.75 -4.57 1.50
CA LEU A 229 -2.35 -3.24 1.63
C LEU A 229 -1.33 -2.19 2.08
N GLU A 230 -0.36 -2.57 2.91
CA GLU A 230 0.64 -1.69 3.56
C GLU A 230 1.91 -2.51 3.85
N THR A 231 3.07 -1.85 3.86
CA THR A 231 4.38 -2.38 4.29
C THR A 231 5.01 -1.50 5.37
#